data_AF-A0AAP6BC37-F1
#
_entry.id   AF-A0AAP6BC37-F1
#
_cell.length_a   1.000
_cell.length_b   1.000
_cell.length_c   1.000
_cell.angle_alpha   90.00
_cell.angle_beta   90.00
_cell.angle_gamma   90.00
#
_symmetry.space_group_name_H-M   'P 1'
#
loop_
_entity.id
_entity.type
_entity.pdbx_description
1 polymer ?
#
loop_
_entity_poly.entity_id
_entity_poly.type
_entity_poly.pdbx_seq_one_letter_code
_entity_poly.pdbx_strand_id
1 'polypeptide(L)'
;MARYEEPVGADRGDAAFLRGLVEEAAAAVAGLVKVEVERPVDVVVRSCGGEGASYDPETRTVELCYEEASETRELFRQAGRARSGDEVEAVLLETVFHETAHALVDVLDLRVTGREEDFADRFAALMLLDKGVVGERQLLAAAEAWRLWAETAEDVDDRGEDEHSLDRERFVDELCWVYGSAPGRHQDLVGPDTLPAGRAEGCGREWAAVRDAWLTALGASGEDWRSGASRGKTPTDKNY
;
A
#
# COMPACT_ATOMS: atom_id res chain seq x y z
N MET A 1 -9.14 -15.59 -8.16
CA MET A 1 -8.50 -15.63 -9.50
C MET A 1 -8.82 -14.29 -10.17
N ALA A 2 -7.88 -13.64 -10.85
CA ALA A 2 -8.15 -12.32 -11.44
C ALA A 2 -8.88 -12.44 -12.79
N ARG A 3 -9.94 -11.66 -12.97
CA ARG A 3 -10.70 -11.45 -14.21
C ARG A 3 -10.44 -10.04 -14.72
N TYR A 4 -10.20 -9.90 -16.02
CA TYR A 4 -9.93 -8.62 -16.66
C TYR A 4 -11.03 -8.34 -17.68
N GLU A 5 -11.79 -7.27 -17.47
CA GLU A 5 -12.82 -6.83 -18.40
C GLU A 5 -12.21 -6.01 -19.54
N GLU A 6 -12.94 -5.89 -20.65
CA GLU A 6 -12.48 -5.11 -21.80
C GLU A 6 -12.46 -3.61 -21.43
N PRO A 7 -11.29 -2.94 -21.45
CA PRO A 7 -11.19 -1.54 -21.08
C PRO A 7 -11.92 -0.63 -22.07
N VAL A 8 -12.50 0.47 -21.57
CA VAL A 8 -12.97 1.54 -22.45
C VAL A 8 -11.80 2.21 -23.17
N GLY A 9 -12.10 3.04 -24.17
CA GLY A 9 -11.08 3.58 -25.06
C GLY A 9 -9.97 4.39 -24.37
N ALA A 10 -10.29 5.09 -23.29
CA ALA A 10 -9.32 5.86 -22.50
C ALA A 10 -8.33 4.96 -21.75
N ASP A 11 -8.78 3.79 -21.32
CA ASP A 11 -8.08 2.94 -20.35
C ASP A 11 -7.19 1.87 -21.00
N ARG A 12 -7.32 1.70 -22.32
CA ARG A 12 -6.55 0.70 -23.08
C ARG A 12 -5.03 0.84 -22.91
N GLY A 13 -4.53 2.04 -22.64
CA GLY A 13 -3.11 2.30 -22.41
C GLY A 13 -2.59 1.74 -21.09
N ASP A 14 -3.44 1.71 -20.06
CA ASP A 14 -3.06 1.32 -18.70
C ASP A 14 -3.43 -0.13 -18.37
N ALA A 15 -4.32 -0.76 -19.14
CA ALA A 15 -4.81 -2.12 -18.88
C ALA A 15 -3.71 -3.20 -18.77
N ALA A 16 -2.71 -3.16 -19.65
CA ALA A 16 -1.61 -4.13 -19.60
C ALA A 16 -0.69 -3.90 -18.39
N PHE A 17 -0.51 -2.65 -17.99
CA PHE A 17 0.31 -2.26 -16.85
C PHE A 17 -0.35 -2.72 -15.55
N LEU A 18 -1.64 -2.41 -15.35
CA LEU A 18 -2.38 -2.83 -14.16
C LEU A 18 -2.49 -4.36 -14.06
N ARG A 19 -2.62 -5.07 -15.19
CA ARG A 19 -2.61 -6.54 -15.19
C ARG A 19 -1.35 -7.12 -14.56
N GLY A 20 -0.17 -6.65 -14.97
CA GLY A 20 1.10 -7.14 -14.43
C GLY A 20 1.23 -6.90 -12.93
N LEU A 21 0.79 -5.73 -12.47
CA LEU A 21 0.80 -5.36 -11.05
C LEU A 21 -0.11 -6.25 -10.21
N VAL A 22 -1.34 -6.49 -10.68
CA VAL A 22 -2.31 -7.35 -9.98
C VAL A 22 -1.80 -8.79 -9.88
N GLU A 23 -1.16 -9.30 -10.93
CA GLU A 23 -0.56 -10.65 -10.91
C GLU A 23 0.62 -10.73 -9.92
N GLU A 24 1.48 -9.71 -9.86
CA GLU A 24 2.56 -9.62 -8.87
C GLU A 24 2.01 -9.57 -7.44
N ALA A 25 1.05 -8.67 -7.19
CA ALA A 25 0.44 -8.48 -5.89
C ALA A 25 -0.27 -9.77 -5.40
N ALA A 26 -1.04 -10.41 -6.27
CA ALA A 26 -1.71 -11.67 -5.95
C ALA A 26 -0.70 -12.78 -5.58
N ALA A 27 0.43 -12.86 -6.28
CA ALA A 27 1.48 -13.82 -5.97
C ALA A 27 2.16 -13.51 -4.61
N ALA A 28 2.37 -12.22 -4.30
CA ALA A 28 2.92 -11.80 -3.02
C ALA A 28 1.99 -12.15 -1.86
N VAL A 29 0.70 -11.83 -1.98
CA VAL A 29 -0.33 -12.15 -0.97
C VAL A 29 -0.43 -13.67 -0.76
N ALA A 30 -0.54 -14.44 -1.84
CA ALA A 30 -0.58 -15.90 -1.77
C ALA A 30 0.68 -16.50 -1.12
N GLY A 31 1.84 -15.83 -1.27
CA GLY A 31 3.08 -16.22 -0.62
C GLY A 31 3.08 -16.01 0.90
N LEU A 32 2.34 -15.00 1.39
CA LEU A 32 2.30 -14.63 2.81
C LEU A 32 1.17 -15.31 3.59
N VAL A 33 -0.01 -15.51 2.99
CA VAL A 33 -1.16 -16.15 3.66
C VAL A 33 -0.88 -17.64 3.91
N LYS A 34 -0.87 -18.08 5.18
CA LYS A 34 -0.61 -19.48 5.60
C LYS A 34 -1.81 -20.18 6.23
N VAL A 35 -2.87 -19.44 6.49
CA VAL A 35 -4.16 -19.98 6.95
C VAL A 35 -4.99 -20.48 5.78
N GLU A 36 -5.90 -21.41 6.05
CA GLU A 36 -6.88 -21.85 5.06
C GLU A 36 -7.92 -20.74 4.82
N VAL A 37 -8.13 -20.39 3.56
CA VAL A 37 -9.16 -19.45 3.14
C VAL A 37 -10.31 -20.25 2.54
N GLU A 38 -11.36 -20.47 3.31
CA GLU A 38 -12.51 -21.29 2.90
C GLU A 38 -13.38 -20.61 1.82
N ARG A 39 -13.42 -19.27 1.85
CA ARG A 39 -14.23 -18.43 0.97
C ARG A 39 -13.32 -17.76 -0.06
N PRO A 40 -13.37 -18.16 -1.35
CA PRO A 40 -12.52 -17.54 -2.35
C PRO A 40 -12.86 -16.07 -2.52
N VAL A 41 -11.82 -15.26 -2.74
CA VAL A 41 -11.92 -13.86 -3.15
C VAL A 41 -11.66 -13.79 -4.65
N ASP A 42 -12.55 -13.12 -5.37
CA ASP A 42 -12.36 -12.80 -6.77
C ASP A 42 -11.74 -11.41 -6.92
N VAL A 43 -10.96 -11.23 -7.98
CA VAL A 43 -10.40 -9.92 -8.34
C VAL A 43 -10.93 -9.58 -9.72
N VAL A 44 -11.56 -8.43 -9.88
CA VAL A 44 -12.04 -7.93 -11.16
C VAL A 44 -11.35 -6.62 -11.47
N VAL A 45 -10.73 -6.55 -12.64
CA VAL A 45 -10.16 -5.30 -13.15
C VAL A 45 -11.04 -4.77 -14.27
N ARG A 46 -11.57 -3.57 -14.10
CA ARG A 46 -12.57 -2.96 -15.01
C ARG A 46 -12.35 -1.45 -15.16
N SER A 47 -13.05 -0.87 -16.12
CA SER A 47 -13.24 0.58 -16.17
C SER A 47 -14.38 0.93 -15.21
N CYS A 48 -14.09 1.70 -14.16
CA CYS A 48 -15.04 1.93 -13.05
C CYS A 48 -15.93 3.16 -13.25
N GLY A 49 -15.55 4.09 -14.13
CA GLY A 49 -16.26 5.35 -14.31
C GLY A 49 -16.04 6.34 -13.17
N GLY A 50 -14.90 6.25 -12.47
CA GLY A 50 -14.52 7.15 -11.37
C GLY A 50 -15.06 6.77 -9.99
N GLU A 51 -15.59 5.56 -9.82
CA GLU A 51 -16.03 5.03 -8.51
C GLU A 51 -14.85 4.70 -7.57
N GLY A 52 -13.65 4.51 -8.13
CA GLY A 52 -12.46 4.06 -7.38
C GLY A 52 -12.44 2.54 -7.17
N ALA A 53 -11.27 2.03 -6.79
CA ALA A 53 -11.14 0.64 -6.37
C ALA A 53 -11.95 0.38 -5.09
N SER A 54 -12.42 -0.86 -4.91
CA SER A 54 -13.19 -1.22 -3.71
C SER A 54 -13.27 -2.74 -3.50
N TYR A 55 -13.60 -3.16 -2.28
CA TYR A 55 -14.02 -4.51 -1.97
C TYR A 55 -15.54 -4.61 -1.71
N ASP A 56 -16.21 -5.51 -2.42
CA ASP A 56 -17.62 -5.85 -2.18
C ASP A 56 -17.75 -7.13 -1.32
N PRO A 57 -18.23 -7.03 -0.06
CA PRO A 57 -18.39 -8.19 0.82
C PRO A 57 -19.58 -9.10 0.44
N GLU A 58 -20.55 -8.61 -0.33
CA GLU A 58 -21.69 -9.44 -0.77
C GLU A 58 -21.24 -10.46 -1.83
N THR A 59 -20.40 -10.01 -2.76
CA THR A 59 -19.86 -10.85 -3.84
C THR A 59 -18.46 -11.40 -3.58
N ARG A 60 -17.75 -10.87 -2.57
CA ARG A 60 -16.33 -11.16 -2.25
C ARG A 60 -15.41 -10.82 -3.41
N THR A 61 -15.63 -9.66 -3.99
CA THR A 61 -14.90 -9.19 -5.17
C THR A 61 -14.09 -7.96 -4.80
N VAL A 62 -12.78 -8.04 -5.02
CA VAL A 62 -11.92 -6.86 -5.10
C VAL A 62 -12.04 -6.30 -6.51
N GLU A 63 -12.52 -5.08 -6.64
CA GLU A 63 -12.64 -4.35 -7.89
C GLU A 63 -11.51 -3.31 -8.01
N LEU A 64 -10.81 -3.35 -9.13
CA LEU A 64 -9.68 -2.47 -9.43
C LEU A 64 -9.93 -1.72 -10.74
N CYS A 65 -9.52 -0.46 -10.77
CA CYS A 65 -9.92 0.46 -11.83
C CYS A 65 -8.76 0.76 -12.77
N TYR A 66 -8.98 0.60 -14.08
CA TYR A 66 -7.93 0.93 -15.05
C TYR A 66 -7.58 2.43 -15.04
N GLU A 67 -8.57 3.30 -14.84
CA GLU A 67 -8.41 4.75 -14.86
C GLU A 67 -7.51 5.28 -13.73
N GLU A 68 -7.38 4.56 -12.62
CA GLU A 68 -6.60 4.96 -11.44
C GLU A 68 -5.12 5.18 -11.79
N ALA A 69 -4.59 4.40 -12.74
CA ALA A 69 -3.24 4.59 -13.27
C ALA A 69 -3.09 5.95 -13.97
N SER A 70 -4.10 6.37 -14.72
CA SER A 70 -4.09 7.63 -15.46
C SER A 70 -4.34 8.83 -14.54
N GLU A 71 -5.21 8.67 -13.54
CA GLU A 71 -5.50 9.67 -12.51
C GLU A 71 -4.28 9.93 -11.62
N THR A 72 -3.62 8.87 -11.15
CA THR A 72 -2.38 8.98 -10.39
C THR A 72 -1.27 9.63 -11.22
N ARG A 73 -1.17 9.29 -12.51
CA ARG A 73 -0.21 9.92 -13.42
C ARG A 73 -0.47 11.42 -13.55
N GLU A 74 -1.73 11.81 -13.60
CA GLU A 74 -2.16 13.20 -13.65
C GLU A 74 -1.81 13.97 -12.37
N LEU A 75 -2.07 13.39 -11.19
CA LEU A 75 -1.69 13.94 -9.89
C LEU A 75 -0.21 14.32 -9.87
N PHE A 76 0.66 13.36 -10.19
CA PHE A 76 2.10 13.60 -10.22
C PHE A 76 2.53 14.60 -11.31
N ARG A 77 1.86 14.60 -12.46
CA ARG A 77 2.13 15.58 -13.53
C ARG A 77 1.82 17.00 -13.07
N GLN A 78 0.72 17.22 -12.36
CA GLN A 78 0.35 18.52 -11.79
C GLN A 78 1.35 19.00 -10.75
N ALA A 79 1.92 18.07 -9.97
CA ALA A 79 3.03 18.30 -9.06
C ALA A 79 4.40 18.52 -9.77
N GLY A 80 4.43 18.63 -11.10
CA GLY A 80 5.66 18.88 -11.87
C GLY A 80 6.50 17.64 -12.18
N ARG A 81 6.01 16.43 -11.88
CA ARG A 81 6.69 15.16 -12.15
C ARG A 81 6.18 14.52 -13.45
N ALA A 82 6.77 14.93 -14.58
CA ALA A 82 6.34 14.49 -15.90
C ALA A 82 6.60 13.00 -16.22
N ARG A 83 7.47 12.32 -15.46
CA ARG A 83 7.73 10.88 -15.56
C ARG A 83 7.52 10.26 -14.19
N SER A 84 6.36 9.65 -14.00
CA SER A 84 5.88 9.12 -12.72
C SER A 84 5.59 7.61 -12.78
N GLY A 85 6.33 6.85 -13.60
CA GLY A 85 6.04 5.42 -13.80
C GLY A 85 6.16 4.61 -12.51
N ASP A 86 7.24 4.83 -11.77
CA ASP A 86 7.53 4.13 -10.51
C ASP A 86 6.54 4.57 -9.40
N GLU A 87 6.17 5.85 -9.36
CA GLU A 87 5.20 6.37 -8.40
C GLU A 87 3.79 5.86 -8.68
N VAL A 88 3.38 5.81 -9.95
CA VAL A 88 2.08 5.24 -10.35
C VAL A 88 2.04 3.74 -10.01
N GLU A 89 3.12 2.99 -10.27
CA GLU A 89 3.22 1.60 -9.85
C GLU A 89 3.07 1.45 -8.32
N ALA A 90 3.73 2.32 -7.56
CA ALA A 90 3.71 2.27 -6.11
C ALA A 90 2.31 2.50 -5.52
N VAL A 91 1.61 3.53 -6.00
CA VAL A 91 0.24 3.84 -5.57
C VAL A 91 -0.70 2.70 -5.92
N LEU A 92 -0.64 2.17 -7.16
CA LEU A 92 -1.52 1.07 -7.56
C LEU A 92 -1.25 -0.22 -6.76
N LEU A 93 0.00 -0.52 -6.41
CA LEU A 93 0.29 -1.65 -5.53
C LEU A 93 -0.26 -1.44 -4.13
N GLU A 94 -0.14 -0.22 -3.60
CA GLU A 94 -0.73 0.17 -2.32
C GLU A 94 -2.25 -0.06 -2.35
N THR A 95 -2.97 0.49 -3.34
CA THR A 95 -4.42 0.27 -3.53
C THR A 95 -4.77 -1.22 -3.62
N VAL A 96 -4.05 -2.00 -4.43
CA VAL A 96 -4.34 -3.44 -4.57
C VAL A 96 -4.21 -4.15 -3.22
N PHE A 97 -3.19 -3.84 -2.44
CA PHE A 97 -3.03 -4.44 -1.12
C PHE A 97 -4.08 -3.92 -0.14
N HIS A 98 -4.40 -2.63 -0.16
CA HIS A 98 -5.46 -2.02 0.65
C HIS A 98 -6.80 -2.75 0.46
N GLU A 99 -7.27 -2.89 -0.78
CA GLU A 99 -8.53 -3.59 -1.06
C GLU A 99 -8.46 -5.08 -0.74
N THR A 100 -7.29 -5.69 -0.90
CA THR A 100 -7.06 -7.07 -0.47
C THR A 100 -7.17 -7.21 1.05
N ALA A 101 -6.84 -6.18 1.83
CA ALA A 101 -6.96 -6.21 3.28
C ALA A 101 -8.42 -6.27 3.72
N HIS A 102 -9.32 -5.50 3.10
CA HIS A 102 -10.77 -5.60 3.34
C HIS A 102 -11.28 -7.02 3.04
N ALA A 103 -10.83 -7.59 1.92
CA ALA A 103 -11.18 -8.96 1.58
C ALA A 103 -10.68 -9.97 2.64
N LEU A 104 -9.44 -9.83 3.12
CA LEU A 104 -8.86 -10.68 4.16
C LEU A 104 -9.60 -10.54 5.50
N VAL A 105 -10.00 -9.32 5.87
CA VAL A 105 -10.81 -9.07 7.07
C VAL A 105 -12.12 -9.83 7.03
N ASP A 106 -12.86 -9.75 5.91
CA ASP A 106 -14.11 -10.50 5.76
C ASP A 106 -13.86 -12.01 5.76
N VAL A 107 -13.01 -12.52 4.85
CA VAL A 107 -12.91 -13.97 4.64
C VAL A 107 -12.31 -14.71 5.84
N LEU A 108 -11.45 -14.05 6.63
CA LEU A 108 -10.87 -14.60 7.85
C LEU A 108 -11.64 -14.22 9.13
N ASP A 109 -12.74 -13.45 9.02
CA ASP A 109 -13.54 -12.98 10.16
C ASP A 109 -12.67 -12.25 11.21
N LEU A 110 -11.77 -11.37 10.74
CA LEU A 110 -10.84 -10.66 11.62
C LEU A 110 -11.58 -9.58 12.41
N ARG A 111 -11.30 -9.52 13.72
CA ARG A 111 -11.79 -8.43 14.56
C ARG A 111 -10.86 -7.23 14.43
N VAL A 112 -11.29 -6.23 13.69
CA VAL A 112 -10.60 -4.95 13.59
C VAL A 112 -10.99 -4.04 14.76
N THR A 113 -9.99 -3.39 15.36
CA THR A 113 -10.20 -2.34 16.37
C THR A 113 -9.70 -1.02 15.83
N GLY A 114 -10.52 0.04 15.91
CA GLY A 114 -10.22 1.34 15.29
C GLY A 114 -10.93 1.50 13.95
N ARG A 115 -10.39 2.34 13.06
CA ARG A 115 -10.89 2.49 11.68
C ARG A 115 -10.40 1.32 10.83
N GLU A 116 -11.29 0.78 10.00
CA GLU A 116 -10.95 -0.34 9.12
C GLU A 116 -9.94 0.08 8.03
N GLU A 117 -10.10 1.28 7.50
CA GLU A 117 -9.17 1.96 6.61
C GLU A 117 -7.72 1.94 7.12
N ASP A 118 -7.48 2.38 8.36
CA ASP A 118 -6.13 2.35 8.94
C ASP A 118 -5.57 0.91 9.01
N PHE A 119 -6.45 -0.08 9.18
CA PHE A 119 -6.05 -1.49 9.22
C PHE A 119 -5.67 -1.99 7.82
N ALA A 120 -6.38 -1.55 6.79
CA ALA A 120 -6.09 -1.82 5.39
C ALA A 120 -4.77 -1.18 4.93
N ASP A 121 -4.52 0.10 5.26
CA ASP A 121 -3.26 0.79 4.97
C ASP A 121 -2.05 0.08 5.60
N ARG A 122 -2.22 -0.38 6.84
CA ARG A 122 -1.20 -1.16 7.56
C ARG A 122 -0.85 -2.46 6.85
N PHE A 123 -1.81 -3.10 6.18
CA PHE A 123 -1.54 -4.28 5.36
C PHE A 123 -0.80 -3.92 4.08
N ALA A 124 -1.21 -2.85 3.40
CA ALA A 124 -0.49 -2.35 2.23
C ALA A 124 0.97 -2.05 2.56
N ALA A 125 1.22 -1.37 3.68
CA ALA A 125 2.55 -1.13 4.20
C ALA A 125 3.32 -2.42 4.52
N LEU A 126 2.68 -3.44 5.12
CA LEU A 126 3.28 -4.76 5.35
C LEU A 126 3.75 -5.42 4.06
N MET A 127 2.89 -5.44 3.04
CA MET A 127 3.16 -6.09 1.76
C MET A 127 4.24 -5.36 0.98
N LEU A 128 4.19 -4.03 0.96
CA LEU A 128 5.23 -3.22 0.32
C LEU A 128 6.56 -3.40 1.05
N LEU A 129 6.61 -3.22 2.37
CA LEU A 129 7.86 -3.33 3.14
C LEU A 129 8.46 -4.74 3.12
N ASP A 130 7.68 -5.80 2.82
CA ASP A 130 8.21 -7.16 2.57
C ASP A 130 9.22 -7.19 1.39
N LYS A 131 9.05 -6.28 0.42
CA LYS A 131 9.92 -6.12 -0.76
C LYS A 131 11.25 -5.44 -0.43
N GLY A 132 11.50 -5.11 0.85
CA GLY A 132 12.72 -4.48 1.34
C GLY A 132 12.90 -3.07 0.79
N VAL A 133 14.13 -2.71 0.40
CA VAL A 133 14.47 -1.33 -0.01
C VAL A 133 13.67 -0.87 -1.25
N VAL A 134 13.23 -1.79 -2.11
CA VAL A 134 12.33 -1.44 -3.23
C VAL A 134 10.96 -1.04 -2.67
N GLY A 135 10.42 -1.83 -1.76
CA GLY A 135 9.17 -1.58 -1.07
C GLY A 135 9.17 -0.32 -0.22
N GLU A 136 10.26 -0.02 0.46
CA GLU A 136 10.44 1.24 1.19
C GLU A 136 10.28 2.44 0.26
N ARG A 137 10.87 2.40 -0.95
CA ARG A 137 10.69 3.47 -1.93
C ARG A 137 9.29 3.54 -2.50
N GLN A 138 8.65 2.39 -2.72
CA GLN A 138 7.26 2.31 -3.17
C GLN A 138 6.33 2.95 -2.12
N LEU A 139 6.43 2.54 -0.86
CA LEU A 139 5.60 3.11 0.22
C LEU A 139 5.87 4.62 0.40
N LEU A 140 7.11 5.09 0.27
CA LEU A 140 7.38 6.54 0.28
C LEU A 140 6.75 7.29 -0.92
N ALA A 141 6.64 6.64 -2.08
CA ALA A 141 5.99 7.23 -3.25
C ALA A 141 4.45 7.25 -3.11
N ALA A 142 3.86 6.22 -2.47
CA ALA A 142 2.45 6.23 -2.09
C ALA A 142 2.16 7.33 -1.05
N ALA A 143 3.01 7.46 -0.03
CA ALA A 143 2.92 8.52 0.97
C ALA A 143 2.92 9.92 0.32
N GLU A 144 3.79 10.12 -0.67
CA GLU A 144 3.83 11.37 -1.44
C GLU A 144 2.52 11.62 -2.22
N ALA A 145 1.84 10.59 -2.71
CA ALA A 145 0.52 10.74 -3.32
C ALA A 145 -0.51 11.25 -2.32
N TRP A 146 -0.55 10.72 -1.09
CA TRP A 146 -1.39 11.24 0.00
C TRP A 146 -1.11 12.72 0.30
N ARG A 147 0.17 13.10 0.36
CA ARG A 147 0.54 14.52 0.53
C ARG A 147 0.02 15.39 -0.61
N LEU A 148 0.14 14.92 -1.86
CA LEU A 148 -0.35 15.66 -3.03
C LEU A 148 -1.87 15.74 -3.07
N TRP A 149 -2.59 14.68 -2.73
CA TRP A 149 -4.04 14.69 -2.64
C TRP A 149 -4.52 15.69 -1.59
N ALA A 150 -3.93 15.67 -0.39
CA ALA A 150 -4.22 16.65 0.65
C ALA A 150 -4.04 18.10 0.13
N GLU A 151 -2.96 18.38 -0.59
CA GLU A 151 -2.69 19.71 -1.18
C GLU A 151 -3.69 20.10 -2.28
N THR A 152 -4.02 19.18 -3.19
CA THR A 152 -4.99 19.45 -4.26
C THR A 152 -6.41 19.68 -3.74
N ALA A 153 -6.72 19.11 -2.59
CA ALA A 153 -8.04 19.18 -2.00
C ALA A 153 -8.21 20.44 -1.14
N GLU A 154 -7.14 20.93 -0.49
CA GLU A 154 -7.08 22.28 0.11
C GLU A 154 -7.37 23.41 -0.90
N ASP A 155 -7.08 23.20 -2.19
CA ASP A 155 -7.37 24.16 -3.28
C ASP A 155 -8.85 24.16 -3.74
N VAL A 156 -9.68 23.19 -3.29
CA VAL A 156 -11.09 23.03 -3.66
C VAL A 156 -11.98 23.14 -2.41
N ASP A 157 -12.35 24.36 -2.06
CA ASP A 157 -13.12 24.84 -0.88
C ASP A 157 -14.53 24.22 -0.63
N ASP A 158 -14.78 22.92 -0.88
CA ASP A 158 -16.14 22.34 -0.69
C ASP A 158 -16.21 20.82 -0.39
N ARG A 159 -15.09 20.15 -0.06
CA ARG A 159 -15.13 18.71 0.34
C ARG A 159 -14.55 18.49 1.73
N GLY A 160 -15.34 18.83 2.75
CA GLY A 160 -15.22 18.34 4.12
C GLY A 160 -13.81 18.26 4.73
N GLU A 161 -13.51 19.14 5.69
CA GLU A 161 -12.28 19.13 6.50
C GLU A 161 -11.86 17.73 7.04
N ASP A 162 -12.80 16.80 7.16
CA ASP A 162 -12.60 15.41 7.62
C ASP A 162 -11.77 14.58 6.61
N GLU A 163 -12.12 14.58 5.31
CA GLU A 163 -11.41 13.77 4.28
C GLU A 163 -9.95 14.24 4.08
N HIS A 164 -9.71 15.56 4.10
CA HIS A 164 -8.35 16.11 3.95
C HIS A 164 -7.45 15.85 5.17
N SER A 165 -8.06 15.84 6.36
CA SER A 165 -7.33 15.48 7.57
C SER A 165 -6.85 14.02 7.52
N LEU A 166 -7.62 13.14 6.86
CA LEU A 166 -7.26 11.73 6.69
C LEU A 166 -6.09 11.54 5.71
N ASP A 167 -6.03 12.28 4.59
CA ASP A 167 -4.90 12.17 3.65
C ASP A 167 -3.57 12.62 4.29
N ARG A 168 -3.60 13.71 5.06
CA ARG A 168 -2.41 14.16 5.79
C ARG A 168 -2.01 13.19 6.91
N GLU A 169 -2.98 12.57 7.58
CA GLU A 169 -2.73 11.49 8.55
C GLU A 169 -2.07 10.28 7.86
N ARG A 170 -2.61 9.81 6.73
CA ARG A 170 -2.08 8.70 5.92
C ARG A 170 -0.64 8.96 5.49
N PHE A 171 -0.33 10.15 5.00
CA PHE A 171 1.05 10.55 4.68
C PHE A 171 1.99 10.35 5.87
N VAL A 172 1.64 10.87 7.05
CA VAL A 172 2.49 10.79 8.25
C VAL A 172 2.60 9.36 8.76
N ASP A 173 1.53 8.58 8.69
CA ASP A 173 1.49 7.18 9.13
C ASP A 173 2.36 6.28 8.24
N GLU A 174 2.32 6.45 6.92
CA GLU A 174 3.20 5.70 6.02
C GLU A 174 4.68 6.06 6.23
N LEU A 175 5.02 7.36 6.39
CA LEU A 175 6.37 7.77 6.78
C LEU A 175 6.79 7.11 8.10
N CYS A 176 5.87 7.02 9.06
CA CYS A 176 6.10 6.39 10.34
C CYS A 176 6.38 4.89 10.21
N TRP A 177 5.65 4.17 9.36
CA TRP A 177 5.88 2.74 9.15
C TRP A 177 7.18 2.46 8.39
N VAL A 178 7.51 3.26 7.37
CA VAL A 178 8.83 3.22 6.69
C VAL A 178 9.94 3.48 7.71
N TYR A 179 9.85 4.57 8.47
CA TYR A 179 10.84 4.90 9.52
C TYR A 179 10.94 3.80 10.57
N GLY A 180 9.81 3.30 11.07
CA GLY A 180 9.74 2.25 12.09
C GLY A 180 10.34 0.92 11.63
N SER A 181 10.21 0.59 10.34
CA SER A 181 10.80 -0.61 9.75
C SER A 181 12.32 -0.56 9.65
N ALA A 182 12.89 0.62 9.42
CA ALA A 182 14.33 0.81 9.25
C ALA A 182 14.81 2.21 9.67
N PRO A 183 14.83 2.53 10.99
CA PRO A 183 15.12 3.89 11.46
C PRO A 183 16.51 4.40 11.04
N GLY A 184 17.49 3.49 10.94
CA GLY A 184 18.86 3.82 10.54
C GLY A 184 19.02 4.20 9.07
N ARG A 185 18.07 3.86 8.19
CA ARG A 185 18.08 4.25 6.77
C ARG A 185 17.29 5.52 6.49
N HIS A 186 16.34 5.86 7.35
CA HIS A 186 15.29 6.84 7.10
C HIS A 186 15.31 8.01 8.07
N GLN A 187 16.47 8.36 8.62
CA GLN A 187 16.61 9.50 9.55
C GLN A 187 16.20 10.84 8.90
N ASP A 188 16.31 10.92 7.57
CA ASP A 188 15.92 12.04 6.73
C ASP A 188 14.40 12.25 6.65
N LEU A 189 13.59 11.25 7.01
CA LEU A 189 12.13 11.42 7.05
C LEU A 189 11.68 12.33 8.22
N VAL A 190 12.49 12.45 9.28
CA VAL A 190 12.12 13.20 10.48
C VAL A 190 12.27 14.70 10.25
N GLY A 191 11.16 15.43 10.28
CA GLY A 191 11.11 16.86 10.00
C GLY A 191 9.78 17.51 10.42
N PRO A 192 9.72 18.85 10.52
CA PRO A 192 8.51 19.55 10.94
C PRO A 192 7.36 19.44 9.93
N ASP A 193 7.68 19.35 8.63
CA ASP A 193 6.70 19.29 7.53
C ASP A 193 6.54 17.87 6.97
N THR A 194 7.22 16.88 7.57
CA THR A 194 7.19 15.46 7.19
C THR A 194 6.77 14.61 8.40
N LEU A 195 7.65 13.76 8.94
CA LEU A 195 7.40 12.99 10.15
C LEU A 195 7.85 13.78 11.39
N PRO A 196 6.94 14.31 12.23
CA PRO A 196 7.34 15.10 13.39
C PRO A 196 8.15 14.25 14.38
N ALA A 197 9.19 14.85 14.98
CA ALA A 197 10.10 14.12 15.87
C ALA A 197 9.38 13.38 17.01
N GLY A 198 8.34 13.98 17.60
CA GLY A 198 7.53 13.32 18.63
C GLY A 198 6.74 12.10 18.14
N ARG A 199 6.30 12.10 16.87
CA ARG A 199 5.65 10.95 16.23
C ARG A 199 6.67 9.83 15.99
N ALA A 200 7.87 10.18 15.51
CA ALA A 200 8.96 9.25 15.20
C ALA A 200 9.38 8.38 16.41
N GLU A 201 9.30 8.91 17.63
CA GLU A 201 9.64 8.17 18.87
C GLU A 201 8.79 6.90 19.09
N GLY A 202 7.57 6.87 18.55
CA GLY A 202 6.64 5.74 18.65
C GLY A 202 6.72 4.74 17.50
N CYS A 203 7.23 5.17 16.35
CA CYS A 203 7.10 4.47 15.07
C CYS A 203 7.69 3.05 15.07
N GLY A 204 8.83 2.82 15.72
CA GLY A 204 9.42 1.48 15.81
C GLY A 204 8.53 0.48 16.57
N ARG A 205 7.86 0.92 17.64
CA ARG A 205 6.94 0.05 18.41
C ARG A 205 5.64 -0.17 17.65
N GLU A 206 5.12 0.88 17.03
CA GLU A 206 3.92 0.81 16.23
C GLU A 206 4.10 -0.13 15.04
N TRP A 207 5.17 0.03 14.27
CA TRP A 207 5.46 -0.83 13.14
C TRP A 207 5.60 -2.30 13.54
N ALA A 208 6.28 -2.59 14.66
CA ALA A 208 6.38 -3.94 15.18
C ALA A 208 4.98 -4.52 15.51
N ALA A 209 4.10 -3.72 16.13
CA ALA A 209 2.74 -4.15 16.45
C ALA A 209 1.90 -4.40 15.19
N VAL A 210 2.00 -3.52 14.19
CA VAL A 210 1.35 -3.67 12.88
C VAL A 210 1.77 -4.98 12.21
N ARG A 211 3.08 -5.19 12.08
CA ARG A 211 3.64 -6.39 11.46
C ARG A 211 3.19 -7.64 12.20
N ASP A 212 3.36 -7.67 13.52
CA ASP A 212 3.08 -8.88 14.30
C ASP A 212 1.58 -9.22 14.31
N ALA A 213 0.70 -8.21 14.31
CA ALA A 213 -0.75 -8.40 14.23
C ALA A 213 -1.16 -9.07 12.91
N TRP A 214 -0.70 -8.52 11.77
CA TRP A 214 -1.01 -9.09 10.46
C TRP A 214 -0.38 -10.45 10.24
N LEU A 215 0.91 -10.66 10.58
CA LEU A 215 1.53 -11.98 10.44
C LEU A 215 0.78 -13.03 11.26
N THR A 216 0.35 -12.69 12.49
CA THR A 216 -0.47 -13.57 13.31
C THR A 216 -1.81 -13.90 12.64
N ALA A 217 -2.51 -12.89 12.11
CA ALA A 217 -3.80 -13.09 11.43
C ALA A 217 -3.67 -14.00 10.20
N LEU A 218 -2.54 -13.92 9.49
CA LEU A 218 -2.26 -14.71 8.29
C LEU A 218 -1.66 -16.09 8.59
N GLY A 219 -1.39 -16.41 9.86
CA GLY A 219 -0.65 -17.62 10.27
C GLY A 219 0.81 -17.63 9.79
N ALA A 220 1.34 -16.48 9.41
CA ALA A 220 2.70 -16.30 8.91
C ALA A 220 3.67 -16.01 10.06
N SER A 221 4.96 -16.27 9.82
CA SER A 221 6.03 -15.93 10.74
C SER A 221 6.91 -14.79 10.19
N GLY A 222 7.77 -14.23 11.04
CA GLY A 222 8.80 -13.29 10.59
C GLY A 222 9.85 -13.90 9.66
N GLU A 223 9.89 -15.23 9.47
CA GLU A 223 10.73 -15.88 8.46
C GLU A 223 10.04 -15.91 7.09
N ASP A 224 8.71 -15.94 7.08
CA ASP A 224 7.90 -15.84 5.85
C ASP A 224 7.93 -14.41 5.30
N TRP A 225 7.99 -13.41 6.20
CA TRP A 225 8.14 -11.99 5.88
C TRP A 225 9.62 -11.61 5.70
N ARG A 226 10.01 -11.44 4.44
CA ARG A 226 11.37 -11.44 3.90
C ARG A 226 12.18 -10.19 4.22
N SER A 227 11.59 -9.14 4.79
CA SER A 227 12.32 -7.97 5.29
C SER A 227 12.59 -8.01 6.80
N GLY A 228 12.87 -9.20 7.33
CA GLY A 228 13.75 -9.33 8.50
C GLY A 228 15.15 -8.79 8.16
N ALA A 229 15.67 -7.87 8.97
CA ALA A 229 16.99 -7.23 8.87
C ALA A 229 18.21 -8.20 8.93
N SER A 230 18.30 -9.20 8.04
CA SER A 230 19.45 -10.10 7.92
C SER A 230 19.63 -10.71 6.51
N ARG A 231 20.07 -9.87 5.57
CA ARG A 231 21.23 -10.23 4.73
C ARG A 231 22.40 -9.26 4.95
N GLY A 232 22.63 -8.90 6.21
CA GLY A 232 23.96 -8.54 6.67
C GLY A 232 24.86 -9.78 6.70
N LYS A 233 25.27 -10.27 5.52
CA LYS A 233 26.51 -11.04 5.40
C LYS A 233 27.56 -10.07 4.92
N THR A 234 28.34 -9.54 5.85
CA THR A 234 29.73 -9.18 5.56
C THR A 234 30.37 -10.41 4.90
N PRO A 235 31.01 -10.30 3.72
CA PRO A 235 31.92 -11.34 3.29
C PRO A 235 33.02 -11.42 4.34
N THR A 236 32.93 -12.43 5.19
CA THR A 236 34.03 -12.90 6.02
C THR A 236 35.24 -13.10 5.14
N ASP A 237 36.38 -12.60 5.62
CA ASP A 237 37.72 -12.96 5.18
C ASP A 237 37.78 -14.39 4.63
N LYS A 238 38.19 -14.50 3.37
CA LYS A 238 38.91 -15.67 2.90
C LYS A 238 40.19 -15.19 2.24
N ASN A 239 41.27 -15.35 3.01
CA ASN A 239 42.60 -15.64 2.53
C ASN A 239 42.55 -16.37 1.18
N TYR A 240 43.12 -15.76 0.13
CA TYR A 240 44.21 -16.29 -0.68
C TYR A 240 44.78 -15.18 -1.56
#